data_AF-A0A2E9BBS2-F1
#
_entry.id   AF-A0A2E9BBS2-F1
#
_cell.length_a   1.000
_cell.length_b   1.000
_cell.length_c   1.000
_cell.angle_alpha   90.00
_cell.angle_beta   90.00
_cell.angle_gamma   90.00
#
_symmetry.space_group_name_H-M   'P 1'
#
loop_
_entity.id
_entity.type
_entity.pdbx_description
1 polymer ?
#
loop_
_entity_poly.entity_id
_entity_poly.type
_entity_poly.pdbx_seq_one_letter_code
_entity_poly.pdbx_strand_id
1 'polypeptide(L)'
;MRTSRLTTLFATLLLLSIPSACAVEKIGEPSYTTDDWFEYEGHTEQLLADLTEQWSSEENFLGVQVTEREELRVTQLGNEGCTILSWNGDCVKARITHLVNFTLDWKENTTNYDNDTLNMSVSFSGTHWKSRGSAGWEKLDSRTITITQFSGGGEDNFLEHEVNEVTLIRRVGEFPESIKIGEIWDVEKTIEITGTERTRENLGVWQENDYNFSTTSQVLYQVVGERIIHYGVANEKTHDTLAVQRVDLGNNETTIDCYNGDGFLAHSETWVDGTLVLSATLSDFRYYVNEPHETTSTSNWLLPSILICLLMLVVIGAGATWFGLSTVPKTRIELDDLDNIDLD
;
A
#
# COMPACT_ATOMS: atom_id res chain seq x y z
N MET A 1 12.43 -0.85 -78.37
CA MET A 1 12.35 -2.20 -77.78
C MET A 1 12.97 -2.16 -76.39
N ARG A 2 12.27 -2.72 -75.40
CA ARG A 2 12.57 -2.83 -73.96
C ARG A 2 12.28 -1.59 -73.07
N THR A 3 11.10 -1.73 -72.47
CA THR A 3 10.47 -1.11 -71.31
C THR A 3 11.20 -1.37 -69.98
N SER A 4 10.71 -0.69 -68.91
CA SER A 4 10.79 -1.03 -67.46
C SER A 4 11.89 -0.31 -66.68
N ARG A 5 11.72 0.40 -65.55
CA ARG A 5 10.65 0.74 -64.58
C ARG A 5 11.20 1.96 -63.79
N LEU A 6 10.51 3.10 -63.68
CA LEU A 6 9.64 3.49 -62.56
C LEU A 6 10.10 3.05 -61.16
N THR A 7 10.68 3.98 -60.38
CA THR A 7 10.25 4.27 -58.99
C THR A 7 10.87 5.57 -58.46
N THR A 8 10.01 6.58 -58.41
CA THR A 8 10.02 7.73 -57.50
C THR A 8 10.11 7.23 -56.05
N LEU A 9 10.95 7.83 -55.20
CA LEU A 9 10.74 7.79 -53.75
C LEU A 9 10.56 9.21 -53.24
N PHE A 10 9.32 9.52 -52.90
CA PHE A 10 8.90 10.65 -52.11
C PHE A 10 9.64 10.62 -50.78
N ALA A 11 10.41 11.67 -50.49
CA ALA A 11 10.73 12.06 -49.12
C ALA A 11 9.47 12.68 -48.50
N THR A 12 8.46 11.84 -48.24
CA THR A 12 7.43 12.15 -47.26
C THR A 12 8.13 12.16 -45.90
N LEU A 13 8.49 13.37 -45.48
CA LEU A 13 8.76 13.71 -44.09
C LEU A 13 7.51 13.31 -43.30
N LEU A 14 7.48 12.05 -42.86
CA LEU A 14 6.58 11.56 -41.85
C LEU A 14 6.95 12.34 -40.60
N LEU A 15 6.29 13.48 -40.40
CA LEU A 15 5.97 13.97 -39.07
C LEU A 15 5.29 12.79 -38.37
N LEU A 16 6.10 11.94 -37.74
CA LEU A 16 5.69 11.19 -36.58
C LEU A 16 5.24 12.27 -35.60
N SER A 17 3.94 12.56 -35.63
CA SER A 17 3.22 13.04 -34.48
C SER A 17 3.40 11.96 -33.41
N ILE A 18 4.56 12.00 -32.74
CA ILE A 18 4.63 11.54 -31.35
C ILE A 18 3.49 12.31 -30.69
N PRO A 19 2.50 11.66 -30.08
CA PRO A 19 1.53 12.39 -29.29
C PRO A 19 2.36 13.23 -28.33
N SER A 20 2.30 14.55 -28.49
CA SER A 20 2.87 15.47 -27.51
C SER A 20 2.18 15.10 -26.21
N ALA A 21 2.93 14.42 -25.35
CA ALA A 21 2.52 14.18 -23.99
C ALA A 21 2.24 15.58 -23.44
N CYS A 22 0.96 15.86 -23.18
CA CYS A 22 0.52 17.17 -22.74
C CYS A 22 1.05 17.32 -21.32
N ALA A 23 2.11 18.12 -21.17
CA ALA A 23 2.66 18.55 -19.89
C ALA A 23 1.53 18.82 -18.89
N VAL A 24 1.54 18.11 -17.76
CA VAL A 24 0.54 18.26 -16.71
C VAL A 24 0.97 19.44 -15.85
N GLU A 25 0.67 20.64 -16.32
CA GLU A 25 1.08 21.89 -15.66
C GLU A 25 0.22 22.22 -14.42
N LYS A 26 -0.99 21.65 -14.33
CA LYS A 26 -1.97 21.92 -13.27
C LYS A 26 -2.91 20.72 -13.07
N ILE A 27 -3.13 20.34 -11.81
CA ILE A 27 -4.08 19.27 -11.43
C ILE A 27 -5.18 19.82 -10.51
N GLY A 28 -6.42 19.40 -10.76
CA GLY A 28 -7.58 19.62 -9.90
C GLY A 28 -7.91 18.42 -9.00
N GLU A 29 -8.85 18.58 -8.07
CA GLU A 29 -9.34 17.44 -7.30
C GLU A 29 -10.13 16.47 -8.19
N PRO A 30 -9.83 15.15 -8.16
CA PRO A 30 -10.56 14.17 -8.95
C PRO A 30 -12.02 14.06 -8.50
N SER A 31 -12.92 13.88 -9.46
CA SER A 31 -14.34 13.63 -9.19
C SER A 31 -14.61 12.13 -9.27
N TYR A 32 -14.81 11.48 -8.12
CA TYR A 32 -15.12 10.05 -8.04
C TYR A 32 -16.62 9.77 -8.11
N THR A 33 -16.98 8.66 -8.75
CA THR A 33 -18.32 8.09 -8.76
C THR A 33 -18.40 6.90 -7.80
N THR A 34 -19.62 6.53 -7.41
CA THR A 34 -19.82 5.23 -6.77
C THR A 34 -19.34 4.13 -7.70
N ASP A 35 -18.65 3.15 -7.12
CA ASP A 35 -18.01 2.02 -7.76
C ASP A 35 -16.83 2.34 -8.70
N ASP A 36 -16.36 3.58 -8.78
CA ASP A 36 -15.02 3.83 -9.31
C ASP A 36 -14.00 3.02 -8.49
N TRP A 37 -13.00 2.45 -9.14
CA TRP A 37 -11.99 1.66 -8.44
C TRP A 37 -10.61 1.76 -9.06
N PHE A 38 -9.60 1.57 -8.23
CA PHE A 38 -8.18 1.69 -8.55
C PHE A 38 -7.45 0.54 -7.88
N GLU A 39 -6.63 -0.17 -8.66
CA GLU A 39 -5.82 -1.29 -8.21
C GLU A 39 -4.34 -0.91 -8.29
N TYR A 40 -3.56 -1.27 -7.27
CA TYR A 40 -2.15 -0.89 -7.13
C TYR A 40 -1.29 -2.12 -6.86
N GLU A 41 -0.13 -2.16 -7.52
CA GLU A 41 0.92 -3.17 -7.41
C GLU A 41 2.19 -2.57 -6.77
N GLY A 42 3.07 -3.40 -6.20
CA GLY A 42 4.39 -3.01 -5.68
C GLY A 42 4.54 -3.07 -4.15
N HIS A 43 3.43 -2.97 -3.41
CA HIS A 43 3.47 -3.00 -1.94
C HIS A 43 3.72 -4.42 -1.40
N THR A 44 3.35 -5.45 -2.14
CA THR A 44 3.60 -6.85 -1.76
C THR A 44 5.09 -7.17 -1.76
N GLU A 45 5.85 -6.57 -2.67
CA GLU A 45 7.28 -6.77 -2.82
C GLU A 45 8.05 -6.25 -1.59
N GLN A 46 7.61 -5.13 -1.03
CA GLN A 46 8.17 -4.63 0.22
C GLN A 46 7.85 -5.56 1.39
N LEU A 47 6.60 -6.03 1.50
CA LEU A 47 6.22 -7.00 2.52
C LEU A 47 7.06 -8.29 2.44
N LEU A 48 7.32 -8.78 1.22
CA LEU A 48 8.21 -9.92 0.99
C LEU A 48 9.64 -9.64 1.43
N ALA A 49 10.16 -8.43 1.16
CA ALA A 49 11.50 -8.04 1.58
C ALA A 49 11.61 -8.04 3.11
N ASP A 50 10.63 -7.45 3.80
CA ASP A 50 10.59 -7.38 5.27
C ASP A 50 10.48 -8.78 5.89
N LEU A 51 9.62 -9.64 5.34
CA LEU A 51 9.50 -11.05 5.77
C LEU A 51 10.81 -11.81 5.53
N THR A 52 11.41 -11.66 4.34
CA THR A 52 12.68 -12.32 4.00
C THR A 52 13.79 -11.88 4.95
N GLU A 53 13.88 -10.59 5.27
CA GLU A 53 14.88 -10.05 6.19
C GLU A 53 14.73 -10.65 7.59
N GLN A 54 13.50 -10.78 8.11
CA GLN A 54 13.25 -11.36 9.43
C GLN A 54 13.74 -12.81 9.55
N TRP A 55 13.56 -13.60 8.50
CA TRP A 55 13.96 -15.02 8.46
C TRP A 55 15.37 -15.24 7.92
N SER A 56 16.02 -14.20 7.39
CA SER A 56 17.37 -14.28 6.79
C SER A 56 18.47 -14.77 7.75
N SER A 57 18.23 -14.64 9.06
CA SER A 57 19.15 -15.10 10.10
C SER A 57 19.02 -16.60 10.42
N GLU A 58 17.96 -17.26 9.97
CA GLU A 58 17.75 -18.70 10.18
C GLU A 58 18.66 -19.52 9.26
N GLU A 59 19.32 -20.52 9.83
CA GLU A 59 20.15 -21.44 9.05
C GLU A 59 19.26 -22.24 8.09
N ASN A 60 19.71 -22.40 6.84
CA ASN A 60 19.01 -23.17 5.79
C ASN A 60 17.69 -22.56 5.27
N PHE A 61 17.34 -21.33 5.65
CA PHE A 61 16.24 -20.61 5.03
C PHE A 61 16.51 -20.36 3.54
N LEU A 62 15.54 -20.70 2.68
CA LEU A 62 15.65 -20.57 1.23
C LEU A 62 14.97 -19.32 0.70
N GLY A 63 13.87 -18.89 1.32
CA GLY A 63 13.17 -17.67 0.95
C GLY A 63 11.67 -17.71 1.20
N VAL A 64 11.00 -16.68 0.69
CA VAL A 64 9.55 -16.52 0.72
C VAL A 64 9.02 -16.56 -0.71
N GLN A 65 8.04 -17.42 -0.96
CA GLN A 65 7.35 -17.53 -2.25
C GLN A 65 5.90 -17.05 -2.11
N VAL A 66 5.45 -16.20 -3.04
CA VAL A 66 4.02 -15.84 -3.16
C VAL A 66 3.26 -17.00 -3.80
N THR A 67 2.18 -17.44 -3.15
CA THR A 67 1.32 -18.52 -3.65
C THR A 67 0.00 -18.01 -4.22
N GLU A 68 -0.53 -16.92 -3.66
CA GLU A 68 -1.75 -16.26 -4.12
C GLU A 68 -1.66 -14.76 -3.79
N ARG A 69 -2.27 -13.93 -4.63
CA ARG A 69 -2.28 -12.48 -4.42
C ARG A 69 -3.53 -11.84 -5.03
N GLU A 70 -4.15 -10.97 -4.27
CA GLU A 70 -5.08 -9.96 -4.75
C GLU A 70 -4.47 -8.59 -4.47
N GLU A 71 -4.23 -7.81 -5.52
CA GLU A 71 -3.59 -6.52 -5.41
C GLU A 71 -4.42 -5.52 -4.60
N LEU A 72 -3.77 -4.46 -4.15
CA LEU A 72 -4.42 -3.46 -3.32
C LEU A 72 -5.49 -2.75 -4.14
N ARG A 73 -6.75 -2.87 -3.72
CA ARG A 73 -7.88 -2.24 -4.41
C ARG A 73 -8.57 -1.20 -3.55
N VAL A 74 -8.71 0.00 -4.10
CA VAL A 74 -9.52 1.09 -3.54
C VAL A 74 -10.80 1.21 -4.36
N THR A 75 -11.96 1.05 -3.72
CA THR A 75 -13.28 1.18 -4.37
C THR A 75 -14.09 2.29 -3.72
N GLN A 76 -14.54 3.25 -4.52
CA GLN A 76 -15.32 4.39 -4.08
C GLN A 76 -16.76 3.96 -3.80
N LEU A 77 -17.28 4.28 -2.61
CA LEU A 77 -18.62 3.91 -2.17
C LEU A 77 -19.62 5.08 -2.26
N GLY A 78 -19.18 6.23 -2.75
CA GLY A 78 -19.96 7.45 -2.85
C GLY A 78 -19.86 8.32 -1.59
N ASN A 79 -20.91 9.09 -1.33
CA ASN A 79 -20.94 10.07 -0.26
C ASN A 79 -21.90 9.66 0.86
N GLU A 80 -21.55 9.98 2.11
CA GLU A 80 -22.45 9.83 3.25
C GLU A 80 -22.19 10.90 4.32
N GLY A 81 -23.19 11.13 5.18
CA GLY A 81 -23.00 11.92 6.38
C GLY A 81 -22.13 11.18 7.39
N CYS A 82 -21.16 11.88 7.99
CA CYS A 82 -20.13 11.29 8.84
C CYS A 82 -19.73 12.25 9.96
N THR A 83 -19.25 11.68 11.06
CA THR A 83 -18.62 12.42 12.15
C THR A 83 -17.18 11.96 12.29
N ILE A 84 -16.23 12.88 12.18
CA ILE A 84 -14.80 12.63 12.37
C ILE A 84 -14.33 13.57 13.48
N LEU A 85 -13.97 13.01 14.64
CA LEU A 85 -13.64 13.77 15.85
C LEU A 85 -14.78 14.76 16.20
N SER A 86 -14.50 16.06 16.21
CA SER A 86 -15.48 17.12 16.47
C SER A 86 -16.19 17.64 15.21
N TRP A 87 -15.80 17.18 14.02
CA TRP A 87 -16.36 17.62 12.75
C TRP A 87 -17.52 16.73 12.31
N ASN A 88 -18.56 17.33 11.74
CA ASN A 88 -19.74 16.66 11.22
C ASN A 88 -20.12 17.29 9.88
N GLY A 89 -20.37 16.45 8.87
CA GLY A 89 -20.73 16.88 7.52
C GLY A 89 -20.74 15.71 6.54
N ASP A 90 -20.58 16.02 5.25
CA ASP A 90 -20.54 15.01 4.19
C ASP A 90 -19.12 14.51 3.93
N CYS A 91 -18.92 13.19 3.93
CA CYS A 91 -17.68 12.54 3.55
C CYS A 91 -17.81 11.84 2.19
N VAL A 92 -16.68 11.74 1.49
CA VAL A 92 -16.44 10.69 0.50
C VAL A 92 -16.02 9.43 1.25
N LYS A 93 -16.57 8.28 0.85
CA LYS A 93 -16.29 6.98 1.45
C LYS A 93 -15.63 6.06 0.45
N ALA A 94 -14.59 5.34 0.87
CA ALA A 94 -13.94 4.30 0.06
C ALA A 94 -13.74 3.02 0.87
N ARG A 95 -13.74 1.88 0.19
CA ARG A 95 -13.30 0.58 0.73
C ARG A 95 -11.93 0.24 0.18
N ILE A 96 -11.10 -0.35 1.02
CA ILE A 96 -9.76 -0.80 0.68
C ILE A 96 -9.65 -2.28 1.02
N THR A 97 -9.11 -3.07 0.10
CA THR A 97 -8.92 -4.52 0.27
C THR A 97 -7.57 -4.95 -0.28
N HIS A 98 -6.94 -5.91 0.38
CA HIS A 98 -5.73 -6.58 -0.11
C HIS A 98 -5.66 -7.98 0.50
N LEU A 99 -5.16 -8.96 -0.25
CA LEU A 99 -4.91 -10.32 0.19
C LEU A 99 -3.61 -10.81 -0.42
N VAL A 100 -2.79 -11.49 0.38
CA VAL A 100 -1.62 -12.18 -0.14
C VAL A 100 -1.31 -13.41 0.70
N ASN A 101 -0.99 -14.50 0.01
CA ASN A 101 -0.56 -15.75 0.61
C ASN A 101 0.88 -16.04 0.21
N PHE A 102 1.62 -16.58 1.17
CA PHE A 102 3.03 -16.91 1.03
C PHE A 102 3.32 -18.30 1.57
N THR A 103 4.38 -18.90 1.05
CA THR A 103 5.05 -20.05 1.64
C THR A 103 6.48 -19.66 1.96
N LEU A 104 6.92 -19.96 3.18
CA LEU A 104 8.30 -19.84 3.62
C LEU A 104 8.94 -21.22 3.50
N ASP A 105 10.11 -21.27 2.88
CA ASP A 105 10.79 -22.52 2.58
C ASP A 105 12.17 -22.59 3.24
N TRP A 106 12.50 -23.78 3.75
CA TRP A 106 13.83 -24.14 4.21
C TRP A 106 14.38 -25.31 3.38
N LYS A 107 15.69 -25.55 3.51
CA LYS A 107 16.32 -26.69 2.87
C LYS A 107 15.72 -27.99 3.39
N GLU A 108 15.61 -28.96 2.50
CA GLU A 108 15.07 -30.29 2.83
C GLU A 108 15.76 -30.94 4.04
N ASN A 109 14.95 -31.45 4.96
CA ASN A 109 15.31 -32.10 6.23
C ASN A 109 16.16 -31.21 7.15
N THR A 110 15.85 -29.91 7.26
CA THR A 110 16.56 -29.00 8.17
C THR A 110 15.70 -28.44 9.29
N THR A 111 14.39 -28.69 9.22
CA THR A 111 13.39 -28.22 10.17
C THR A 111 12.55 -29.38 10.69
N ASN A 112 11.76 -29.12 11.73
CA ASN A 112 10.76 -30.07 12.20
C ASN A 112 9.41 -29.89 11.50
N TYR A 113 9.32 -28.98 10.51
CA TYR A 113 8.10 -28.75 9.77
C TYR A 113 7.96 -29.79 8.66
N ASP A 114 6.72 -30.19 8.38
CA ASP A 114 6.41 -31.05 7.26
C ASP A 114 6.82 -30.36 5.95
N ASN A 115 7.63 -31.07 5.16
CA ASN A 115 8.27 -30.59 3.93
C ASN A 115 9.15 -29.34 4.10
N ASP A 116 9.56 -29.00 5.33
CA ASP A 116 10.36 -27.80 5.61
C ASP A 116 9.69 -26.50 5.12
N THR A 117 8.36 -26.42 5.29
CA THR A 117 7.56 -25.28 4.83
C THR A 117 6.63 -24.72 5.90
N LEU A 118 6.34 -23.42 5.79
CA LEU A 118 5.33 -22.73 6.58
C LEU A 118 4.48 -21.85 5.66
N ASN A 119 3.16 -21.89 5.81
CA ASN A 119 2.26 -21.08 5.01
C ASN A 119 1.77 -19.87 5.81
N MET A 120 1.74 -18.71 5.17
CA MET A 120 1.27 -17.46 5.76
C MET A 120 0.24 -16.80 4.85
N SER A 121 -0.79 -16.21 5.42
CA SER A 121 -1.79 -15.41 4.71
C SER A 121 -1.94 -14.07 5.41
N VAL A 122 -1.87 -12.98 4.66
CA VAL A 122 -2.13 -11.63 5.14
C VAL A 122 -3.34 -11.10 4.39
N SER A 123 -4.36 -10.66 5.13
CA SER A 123 -5.53 -9.99 4.58
C SER A 123 -5.71 -8.64 5.25
N PHE A 124 -6.03 -7.64 4.44
CA PHE A 124 -6.34 -6.28 4.87
C PHE A 124 -7.71 -5.87 4.34
N SER A 125 -8.51 -5.27 5.21
CA SER A 125 -9.74 -4.59 4.84
C SER A 125 -9.86 -3.27 5.58
N GLY A 126 -10.23 -2.22 4.87
CA GLY A 126 -10.38 -0.88 5.44
C GLY A 126 -11.56 -0.14 4.85
N THR A 127 -12.16 0.74 5.65
CA THR A 127 -13.09 1.76 5.16
C THR A 127 -12.52 3.13 5.49
N HIS A 128 -12.41 3.97 4.47
CA HIS A 128 -11.91 5.34 4.58
C HIS A 128 -13.05 6.33 4.42
N TRP A 129 -12.97 7.40 5.20
CA TRP A 129 -13.81 8.57 5.08
C TRP A 129 -12.93 9.80 4.98
N LYS A 130 -13.23 10.65 4.01
CA LYS A 130 -12.61 11.97 3.83
C LYS A 130 -13.71 13.03 3.83
N SER A 131 -13.60 14.03 4.68
CA SER A 131 -14.53 15.16 4.67
C SER A 131 -14.49 15.91 3.33
N ARG A 132 -15.66 16.33 2.82
CA ARG A 132 -15.76 17.14 1.60
C ARG A 132 -15.44 18.62 1.88
N GLY A 133 -14.99 19.31 0.84
CA GLY A 133 -14.63 20.73 0.91
C GLY A 133 -13.37 20.98 1.73
N SER A 134 -13.22 22.17 2.29
CA SER A 134 -11.96 22.61 2.92
C SER A 134 -11.70 22.05 4.32
N ALA A 135 -12.49 21.05 4.71
CA ALA A 135 -12.34 20.33 5.96
C ALA A 135 -11.23 19.28 5.80
N GLY A 136 -10.17 19.35 6.61
CA GLY A 136 -9.00 18.47 6.52
C GLY A 136 -9.12 17.20 7.37
N TRP A 137 -10.31 16.59 7.44
CA TRP A 137 -10.60 15.49 8.36
C TRP A 137 -10.71 14.16 7.62
N GLU A 138 -10.07 13.13 8.17
CA GLU A 138 -10.15 11.76 7.66
C GLU A 138 -10.31 10.75 8.78
N LYS A 139 -10.95 9.63 8.45
CA LYS A 139 -11.05 8.45 9.29
C LYS A 139 -10.71 7.21 8.48
N LEU A 140 -9.89 6.32 9.02
CA LEU A 140 -9.73 4.95 8.56
C LEU A 140 -10.20 4.01 9.67
N ASP A 141 -11.06 3.07 9.32
CA ASP A 141 -11.41 1.91 10.15
C ASP A 141 -10.89 0.68 9.42
N SER A 142 -9.90 0.00 10.00
CA SER A 142 -9.15 -1.07 9.34
C SER A 142 -9.02 -2.32 10.19
N ARG A 143 -8.98 -3.45 9.51
CA ARG A 143 -8.75 -4.77 10.07
C ARG A 143 -7.73 -5.51 9.22
N THR A 144 -6.67 -5.96 9.87
CA THR A 144 -5.64 -6.84 9.30
C THR A 144 -5.70 -8.17 10.00
N ILE A 145 -5.72 -9.25 9.23
CA ILE A 145 -5.63 -10.61 9.76
C ILE A 145 -4.42 -11.26 9.11
N THR A 146 -3.51 -11.73 9.94
CA THR A 146 -2.40 -12.56 9.51
C THR A 146 -2.57 -13.96 10.11
N ILE A 147 -2.52 -14.98 9.24
CA ILE A 147 -2.69 -16.38 9.60
C ILE A 147 -1.43 -17.12 9.20
N THR A 148 -0.85 -17.84 10.14
CA THR A 148 0.29 -18.71 9.92
C THR A 148 -0.11 -20.16 10.18
N GLN A 149 0.24 -21.05 9.27
CA GLN A 149 -0.08 -22.47 9.32
C GLN A 149 1.19 -23.28 9.06
N PHE A 150 1.47 -24.25 9.93
CA PHE A 150 2.57 -25.18 9.74
C PHE A 150 2.22 -26.50 10.43
N SER A 151 2.77 -27.60 9.91
CA SER A 151 2.60 -28.94 10.50
C SER A 151 3.96 -29.47 10.88
N GLY A 152 4.05 -30.31 11.91
CA GLY A 152 5.30 -30.92 12.34
C GLY A 152 5.12 -31.83 13.55
N GLY A 153 5.88 -32.92 13.62
CA GLY A 153 5.78 -33.88 14.75
C GLY A 153 4.42 -34.59 14.86
N GLY A 154 3.61 -34.58 13.79
CA GLY A 154 2.27 -35.18 13.75
C GLY A 154 1.13 -34.25 14.19
N GLU A 155 1.40 -32.96 14.38
CA GLU A 155 0.39 -31.95 14.75
C GLU A 155 0.33 -30.82 13.73
N ASP A 156 -0.88 -30.34 13.47
CA ASP A 156 -1.12 -29.12 12.70
C ASP A 156 -1.19 -27.94 13.66
N ASN A 157 -0.44 -26.88 13.36
CA ASN A 157 -0.39 -25.67 14.13
C ASN A 157 -0.96 -24.49 13.35
N PHE A 158 -1.72 -23.67 14.06
CA PHE A 158 -2.43 -22.52 13.52
C PHE A 158 -2.19 -21.33 14.43
N LEU A 159 -1.75 -20.23 13.86
CA LEU A 159 -1.44 -19.03 14.61
C LEU A 159 -2.10 -17.84 13.92
N GLU A 160 -2.94 -17.14 14.67
CA GLU A 160 -3.72 -16.01 14.16
C GLU A 160 -3.31 -14.75 14.90
N HIS A 161 -3.10 -13.69 14.14
CA HIS A 161 -2.92 -12.34 14.63
C HIS A 161 -3.91 -11.42 13.92
N GLU A 162 -4.71 -10.72 14.69
CA GLU A 162 -5.71 -9.78 14.22
C GLU A 162 -5.44 -8.41 14.81
N VAL A 163 -5.34 -7.40 13.95
CA VAL A 163 -5.21 -6.00 14.35
C VAL A 163 -6.42 -5.25 13.84
N ASN A 164 -7.17 -4.64 14.75
CA ASN A 164 -8.24 -3.69 14.41
C ASN A 164 -7.80 -2.30 14.83
N GLU A 165 -7.87 -1.33 13.93
CA GLU A 165 -7.47 0.06 14.19
C GLU A 165 -8.51 1.05 13.68
N VAL A 166 -8.72 2.09 14.47
CA VAL A 166 -9.37 3.32 14.03
C VAL A 166 -8.34 4.43 14.06
N THR A 167 -8.02 4.95 12.87
CA THR A 167 -7.18 6.14 12.72
C THR A 167 -8.05 7.35 12.40
N LEU A 168 -7.83 8.44 13.13
CA LEU A 168 -8.43 9.74 12.89
C LEU A 168 -7.31 10.72 12.53
N ILE A 169 -7.46 11.40 11.40
CA ILE A 169 -6.47 12.38 10.92
C ILE A 169 -7.12 13.73 10.79
N ARG A 170 -6.42 14.76 11.25
CA ARG A 170 -6.77 16.16 11.06
C ARG A 170 -5.61 16.92 10.44
N ARG A 171 -5.88 17.68 9.38
CA ARG A 171 -4.94 18.64 8.80
C ARG A 171 -5.47 20.05 8.92
N VAL A 172 -4.59 20.96 9.33
CA VAL A 172 -4.89 22.39 9.48
C VAL A 172 -3.81 23.18 8.76
N GLY A 173 -4.21 23.97 7.77
CA GLY A 173 -3.32 24.80 6.97
C GLY A 173 -4.06 25.41 5.77
N GLU A 174 -3.34 26.21 4.99
CA GLU A 174 -3.85 26.74 3.73
C GLU A 174 -3.53 25.77 2.60
N PHE A 175 -4.58 25.15 2.03
CA PHE A 175 -4.45 24.26 0.88
C PHE A 175 -4.54 25.06 -0.42
N PRO A 176 -3.70 24.75 -1.41
CA PRO A 176 -3.81 25.40 -2.70
C PRO A 176 -5.09 24.98 -3.44
N GLU A 177 -5.70 25.93 -4.17
CA GLU A 177 -6.80 25.67 -5.11
C GLU A 177 -6.29 25.06 -6.44
N SER A 178 -5.14 24.42 -6.48
CA SER A 178 -4.60 23.64 -7.61
C SER A 178 -3.16 23.37 -7.35
N ILE A 179 -2.71 22.17 -7.67
CA ILE A 179 -1.30 21.86 -7.61
C ILE A 179 -0.66 22.31 -8.92
N LYS A 180 0.35 23.16 -8.82
CA LYS A 180 1.18 23.62 -9.93
C LYS A 180 2.66 23.47 -9.62
N ILE A 181 3.47 23.28 -10.66
CA ILE A 181 4.93 23.19 -10.52
C ILE A 181 5.48 24.41 -9.77
N GLY A 182 6.32 24.15 -8.76
CA GLY A 182 6.97 25.19 -7.94
C GLY A 182 6.14 25.66 -6.73
N GLU A 183 4.95 25.13 -6.54
CA GLU A 183 4.11 25.43 -5.37
C GLU A 183 4.59 24.68 -4.12
N ILE A 184 4.47 25.36 -2.98
CA ILE A 184 4.89 24.86 -1.67
C ILE A 184 3.86 25.32 -0.65
N TRP A 185 3.45 24.42 0.23
CA TRP A 185 2.58 24.73 1.37
C TRP A 185 2.90 23.81 2.54
N ASP A 186 2.50 24.20 3.74
CA ASP A 186 2.65 23.41 4.95
C ASP A 186 1.32 23.29 5.70
N VAL A 187 1.16 22.17 6.39
CA VAL A 187 0.00 21.92 7.24
C VAL A 187 0.44 21.27 8.55
N GLU A 188 -0.25 21.61 9.62
CA GLU A 188 -0.21 20.82 10.85
C GLU A 188 -1.04 19.56 10.65
N LYS A 189 -0.46 18.39 10.92
CA LYS A 189 -1.12 17.07 10.87
C LYS A 189 -1.19 16.50 12.28
N THR A 190 -2.41 16.21 12.74
CA THR A 190 -2.65 15.41 13.94
C THR A 190 -3.17 14.04 13.52
N ILE A 191 -2.62 12.98 14.10
CA ILE A 191 -3.07 11.60 13.94
C ILE A 191 -3.40 11.05 15.32
N GLU A 192 -4.57 10.45 15.46
CA GLU A 192 -4.99 9.68 16.63
C GLU A 192 -5.30 8.26 16.18
N ILE A 193 -4.63 7.27 16.77
CA ILE A 193 -4.82 5.85 16.50
C ILE A 193 -5.32 5.18 17.77
N THR A 194 -6.39 4.42 17.66
CA THR A 194 -6.84 3.49 18.69
C THR A 194 -6.92 2.11 18.07
N GLY A 195 -6.27 1.13 18.68
CA GLY A 195 -6.23 -0.22 18.14
C GLY A 195 -6.36 -1.30 19.20
N THR A 196 -6.76 -2.47 18.72
CA THR A 196 -6.82 -3.71 19.48
C THR A 196 -6.08 -4.78 18.68
N GLU A 197 -5.01 -5.31 19.27
CA GLU A 197 -4.28 -6.47 18.79
C GLU A 197 -4.81 -7.72 19.49
N ARG A 198 -5.01 -8.79 18.73
CA ARG A 198 -5.45 -10.08 19.26
C ARG A 198 -4.63 -11.20 18.66
N THR A 199 -4.17 -12.13 19.48
CA THR A 199 -3.47 -13.33 19.03
C THR A 199 -4.13 -14.57 19.59
N ARG A 200 -4.11 -15.67 18.83
CA ARG A 200 -4.44 -17.00 19.36
C ARG A 200 -3.67 -18.08 18.64
N GLU A 201 -3.42 -19.15 19.37
CA GLU A 201 -2.79 -20.38 18.88
C GLU A 201 -3.83 -21.49 18.87
N ASN A 202 -3.84 -22.32 17.82
CA ASN A 202 -4.60 -23.55 17.70
C ASN A 202 -6.09 -23.41 18.06
N LEU A 203 -6.71 -22.34 17.55
CA LEU A 203 -8.11 -21.97 17.81
C LEU A 203 -8.45 -21.78 19.31
N GLY A 204 -7.43 -21.54 20.13
CA GLY A 204 -7.54 -21.28 21.56
C GLY A 204 -8.17 -19.93 21.89
N VAL A 205 -7.99 -19.52 23.14
CA VAL A 205 -8.51 -18.25 23.64
C VAL A 205 -7.68 -17.10 23.08
N TRP A 206 -8.35 -16.03 22.63
CA TRP A 206 -7.69 -14.79 22.22
C TRP A 206 -6.98 -14.12 23.40
N GLN A 207 -5.71 -13.80 23.20
CA GLN A 207 -4.97 -12.83 24.00
C GLN A 207 -5.14 -11.48 23.34
N GLU A 208 -5.50 -10.45 24.11
CA GLU A 208 -5.88 -9.15 23.57
C GLU A 208 -5.05 -8.05 24.25
N ASN A 209 -4.63 -7.07 23.45
CA ASN A 209 -3.94 -5.88 23.91
C ASN A 209 -4.51 -4.66 23.21
N ASP A 210 -4.94 -3.67 24.00
CA ASP A 210 -5.42 -2.40 23.48
C ASP A 210 -4.31 -1.35 23.55
N TYR A 211 -4.26 -0.47 22.56
CA TYR A 211 -3.35 0.66 22.56
C TYR A 211 -4.01 1.92 22.00
N ASN A 212 -3.42 3.04 22.40
CA ASN A 212 -3.74 4.33 21.84
C ASN A 212 -2.46 5.12 21.59
N PHE A 213 -2.44 5.85 20.48
CA PHE A 213 -1.34 6.70 20.10
C PHE A 213 -1.89 8.01 19.55
N SER A 214 -1.20 9.11 19.84
CA SER A 214 -1.51 10.40 19.24
C SER A 214 -0.21 11.12 18.94
N THR A 215 -0.13 11.69 17.75
CA THR A 215 1.00 12.51 17.32
C THR A 215 0.50 13.74 16.59
N THR A 216 1.26 14.82 16.71
CA THR A 216 1.08 16.04 15.93
C THR A 216 2.42 16.42 15.33
N SER A 217 2.44 16.64 14.02
CA SER A 217 3.64 17.02 13.28
C SER A 217 3.33 18.10 12.24
N GLN A 218 4.38 18.73 11.74
CA GLN A 218 4.31 19.64 10.60
C GLN A 218 4.65 18.87 9.33
N VAL A 219 3.83 19.00 8.29
CA VAL A 219 4.04 18.35 7.00
C VAL A 219 4.24 19.41 5.93
N LEU A 220 5.41 19.40 5.32
CA LEU A 220 5.75 20.27 4.20
C LEU A 220 5.42 19.57 2.89
N TYR A 221 4.74 20.27 1.99
CA TYR A 221 4.41 19.81 0.65
C TYR A 221 5.16 20.66 -0.37
N GLN A 222 5.70 20.01 -1.40
CA GLN A 222 6.37 20.66 -2.51
C GLN A 222 6.03 19.96 -3.81
N VAL A 223 5.63 20.72 -4.82
CA VAL A 223 5.47 20.19 -6.18
C VAL A 223 6.84 20.14 -6.85
N VAL A 224 7.39 18.94 -6.94
CA VAL A 224 8.77 18.72 -7.41
C VAL A 224 8.87 18.78 -8.94
N GLY A 225 7.75 18.65 -9.64
CA GLY A 225 7.68 18.76 -11.09
C GLY A 225 7.03 17.54 -11.73
N GLU A 226 7.26 17.38 -13.03
CA GLU A 226 6.69 16.26 -13.78
C GLU A 226 7.51 14.98 -13.59
N ARG A 227 6.81 13.86 -13.52
CA ARG A 227 7.39 12.52 -13.60
C ARG A 227 6.63 11.71 -14.64
N ILE A 228 7.37 10.93 -15.41
CA ILE A 228 6.78 9.96 -16.31
C ILE A 228 6.57 8.67 -15.52
N ILE A 229 5.32 8.24 -15.41
CA ILE A 229 4.96 6.97 -14.76
C ILE A 229 4.38 6.04 -15.83
N HIS A 230 4.81 4.79 -15.79
CA HIS A 230 4.26 3.72 -16.61
C HIS A 230 3.25 2.95 -15.77
N TYR A 231 2.00 2.91 -16.21
CA TYR A 231 0.92 2.27 -15.46
C TYR A 231 -0.19 1.77 -16.38
N GLY A 232 -1.12 0.96 -15.86
CA GLY A 232 -2.16 0.27 -16.63
C GLY A 232 -1.78 -1.18 -16.94
N VAL A 233 -2.72 -1.97 -17.47
CA VAL A 233 -2.52 -3.40 -17.75
C VAL A 233 -1.22 -3.62 -18.54
N ALA A 234 -0.28 -4.37 -17.95
CA ALA A 234 1.06 -4.65 -18.50
C ALA A 234 1.99 -3.42 -18.69
N ASN A 235 1.78 -2.34 -17.94
CA ASN A 235 2.58 -1.10 -17.99
C ASN A 235 2.66 -0.46 -19.39
N GLU A 236 1.66 -0.72 -20.24
CA GLU A 236 1.69 -0.35 -21.65
C GLU A 236 1.50 1.15 -21.91
N LYS A 237 1.01 1.90 -20.90
CA LYS A 237 0.71 3.33 -21.04
C LYS A 237 1.76 4.17 -20.35
N THR A 238 2.20 5.20 -21.06
CA THR A 238 3.08 6.25 -20.53
C THR A 238 2.22 7.46 -20.20
N HIS A 239 2.30 7.92 -18.96
CA HIS A 239 1.50 9.02 -18.48
C HIS A 239 2.37 10.10 -17.85
N ASP A 240 2.15 11.33 -18.27
CA ASP A 240 2.68 12.49 -17.57
C ASP A 240 1.94 12.64 -16.24
N THR A 241 2.70 12.75 -15.17
CA THR A 241 2.19 12.94 -13.82
C THR A 241 2.85 14.15 -13.17
N LEU A 242 2.16 14.77 -12.24
CA LEU A 242 2.72 15.81 -11.39
C LEU A 242 3.09 15.18 -10.04
N ALA A 243 4.35 15.29 -9.68
CA ALA A 243 4.88 14.73 -8.44
C ALA A 243 4.84 15.76 -7.30
N VAL A 244 4.28 15.33 -6.17
CA VAL A 244 4.18 16.10 -4.93
C VAL A 244 4.99 15.37 -3.88
N GLN A 245 6.04 16.01 -3.40
CA GLN A 245 6.81 15.54 -2.26
C GLN A 245 6.15 16.05 -0.97
N ARG A 246 6.06 15.16 0.01
CA ARG A 246 5.60 15.41 1.37
C ARG A 246 6.71 15.03 2.33
N VAL A 247 7.05 15.92 3.25
CA VAL A 247 8.05 15.66 4.29
C VAL A 247 7.37 15.86 5.64
N ASP A 248 7.22 14.79 6.40
CA ASP A 248 6.78 14.85 7.79
C ASP A 248 7.99 15.14 8.69
N LEU A 249 8.02 16.36 9.23
CA LEU A 249 9.13 16.84 10.05
C LEU A 249 9.18 16.19 11.44
N GLY A 250 8.12 15.50 11.86
CA GLY A 250 8.05 14.78 13.14
C GLY A 250 8.63 13.37 13.07
N ASN A 251 8.49 12.70 11.91
CA ASN A 251 8.77 11.27 11.76
C ASN A 251 9.92 10.94 10.79
N ASN A 252 10.62 11.95 10.27
CA ASN A 252 11.65 11.80 9.22
C ASN A 252 11.16 10.94 8.04
N GLU A 253 9.89 11.12 7.70
CA GLU A 253 9.20 10.38 6.66
C GLU A 253 9.05 11.29 5.44
N THR A 254 9.48 10.80 4.29
CA THR A 254 9.29 11.47 3.02
C THR A 254 8.39 10.62 2.14
N THR A 255 7.34 11.19 1.57
CA THR A 255 6.50 10.51 0.58
C THR A 255 6.50 11.31 -0.72
N ILE A 256 6.56 10.64 -1.87
CA ILE A 256 6.40 11.26 -3.18
C ILE A 256 5.19 10.63 -3.85
N ASP A 257 4.17 11.44 -4.10
CA ASP A 257 2.94 11.04 -4.78
C ASP A 257 2.91 11.62 -6.19
N CYS A 258 2.65 10.78 -7.18
CA CYS A 258 2.56 11.16 -8.57
C CYS A 258 1.09 11.08 -9.01
N TYR A 259 0.52 12.21 -9.39
CA TYR A 259 -0.88 12.32 -9.81
C TYR A 259 -1.00 12.48 -11.32
N ASN A 260 -1.96 11.79 -11.92
CA ASN A 260 -2.22 11.94 -13.35
C ASN A 260 -2.97 13.26 -13.66
N GLY A 261 -3.16 13.59 -14.94
CA GLY A 261 -3.88 14.80 -15.35
C GLY A 261 -5.32 14.94 -14.83
N ASP A 262 -5.98 13.83 -14.48
CA ASP A 262 -7.32 13.82 -13.87
C ASP A 262 -7.30 13.94 -12.33
N GLY A 263 -6.11 13.88 -11.72
CA GLY A 263 -5.89 14.07 -10.28
C GLY A 263 -5.97 12.81 -9.42
N PHE A 264 -6.11 11.62 -9.99
CA PHE A 264 -5.96 10.39 -9.21
C PHE A 264 -4.49 9.99 -9.08
N LEU A 265 -4.18 9.20 -8.05
CA LEU A 265 -2.81 8.75 -7.80
C LEU A 265 -2.41 7.68 -8.82
N ALA A 266 -1.33 7.94 -9.54
CA ALA A 266 -0.70 6.97 -10.43
C ALA A 266 0.40 6.17 -9.74
N HIS A 267 1.12 6.79 -8.81
CA HIS A 267 2.25 6.15 -8.12
C HIS A 267 2.54 6.84 -6.79
N SER A 268 2.97 6.08 -5.78
CA SER A 268 3.44 6.61 -4.50
C SER A 268 4.65 5.83 -4.01
N GLU A 269 5.60 6.56 -3.42
CA GLU A 269 6.78 6.00 -2.78
C GLU A 269 6.94 6.66 -1.40
N THR A 270 7.25 5.88 -0.37
CA THR A 270 7.55 6.41 0.96
C THR A 270 8.89 5.90 1.47
N TRP A 271 9.66 6.82 2.04
CA TRP A 271 10.92 6.56 2.70
C TRP A 271 10.85 6.97 4.15
N VAL A 272 11.36 6.10 5.02
CA VAL A 272 11.58 6.39 6.45
C VAL A 272 13.08 6.25 6.70
N ASP A 273 13.68 7.31 7.25
CA ASP A 273 15.13 7.37 7.51
C ASP A 273 16.00 7.05 6.26
N GLY A 274 15.48 7.38 5.07
CA GLY A 274 16.14 7.12 3.78
C GLY A 274 15.96 5.70 3.22
N THR A 275 15.27 4.82 3.93
CA THR A 275 14.94 3.46 3.46
C THR A 275 13.57 3.49 2.79
N LEU A 276 13.45 2.95 1.57
CA LEU A 276 12.16 2.79 0.90
C LEU A 276 11.34 1.76 1.69
N VAL A 277 10.17 2.16 2.16
CA VAL A 277 9.24 1.32 2.93
C VAL A 277 7.90 1.13 2.23
N LEU A 278 7.63 1.88 1.15
CA LEU A 278 6.43 1.71 0.32
C LEU A 278 6.79 2.04 -1.12
N SER A 279 6.32 1.22 -2.06
CA SER A 279 6.17 1.61 -3.45
C SER A 279 4.87 1.02 -3.97
N ALA A 280 4.01 1.84 -4.56
CA ALA A 280 2.74 1.40 -5.12
C ALA A 280 2.50 2.11 -6.45
N THR A 281 2.21 1.36 -7.51
CA THR A 281 1.92 1.87 -8.85
C THR A 281 0.56 1.38 -9.28
N LEU A 282 -0.25 2.27 -9.84
CA LEU A 282 -1.55 1.93 -10.38
C LEU A 282 -1.40 0.84 -11.47
N SER A 283 -2.13 -0.25 -11.39
CA SER A 283 -2.06 -1.35 -12.37
C SER A 283 -3.32 -1.43 -13.23
N ASP A 284 -4.49 -1.22 -12.62
CA ASP A 284 -5.77 -1.21 -13.31
C ASP A 284 -6.75 -0.24 -12.63
N PHE A 285 -7.72 0.25 -13.38
CA PHE A 285 -8.72 1.18 -12.85
C PHE A 285 -9.98 1.23 -13.69
N ARG A 286 -11.07 1.64 -13.04
CA ARG A 286 -12.30 2.07 -13.68
C ARG A 286 -12.67 3.45 -13.17
N TYR A 287 -12.74 4.40 -14.10
CA TYR A 287 -12.98 5.80 -13.80
C TYR A 287 -13.99 6.43 -14.77
N TYR A 288 -15.17 6.81 -14.29
CA TYR A 288 -16.27 7.33 -15.12
C TYR A 288 -16.46 8.86 -15.00
N VAL A 289 -15.57 9.63 -15.62
CA VAL A 289 -15.62 11.12 -15.59
C VAL A 289 -16.88 11.72 -16.24
N ASN A 290 -17.45 11.05 -17.24
CA ASN A 290 -18.44 11.65 -18.16
C ASN A 290 -19.90 11.24 -17.89
N GLU A 291 -20.19 10.53 -16.81
CA GLU A 291 -21.57 10.32 -16.37
C GLU A 291 -22.11 11.59 -15.69
N PRO A 292 -23.43 11.89 -15.78
CA PRO A 292 -23.99 13.10 -15.18
C PRO A 292 -23.85 13.07 -13.65
N HIS A 293 -22.98 13.94 -13.13
CA HIS A 293 -22.66 14.07 -11.71
C HIS A 293 -23.30 15.32 -11.11
N GLU A 294 -23.70 15.25 -9.84
CA GLU A 294 -23.84 16.45 -9.01
C GLU A 294 -22.44 16.91 -8.54
N THR A 295 -21.66 17.49 -9.46
CA THR A 295 -20.34 18.05 -9.11
C THR A 295 -20.48 19.31 -8.27
N THR A 296 -20.06 19.22 -7.01
CA THR A 296 -19.67 20.37 -6.19
C THR A 296 -18.39 20.02 -5.43
N SER A 297 -17.25 19.89 -6.12
CA SER A 297 -15.96 19.98 -5.43
C SER A 297 -15.56 21.45 -5.35
N THR A 298 -15.55 21.96 -4.13
CA THR A 298 -14.80 23.17 -3.75
C THR A 298 -13.89 22.82 -2.57
N SER A 299 -12.89 21.98 -2.87
CA SER A 299 -11.53 21.92 -2.31
C SER A 299 -11.17 21.43 -0.90
N ASN A 300 -10.42 20.31 -0.81
CA ASN A 300 -9.14 20.16 -0.05
C ASN A 300 -8.16 19.21 -0.75
N TRP A 301 -7.27 19.78 -1.56
CA TRP A 301 -6.73 19.07 -2.71
C TRP A 301 -5.60 18.12 -2.35
N LEU A 302 -5.88 16.86 -2.68
CA LEU A 302 -4.93 15.78 -2.92
C LEU A 302 -4.24 15.19 -1.70
N LEU A 303 -5.01 14.39 -0.96
CA LEU A 303 -4.57 13.04 -0.60
C LEU A 303 -5.76 12.09 -0.80
N PRO A 304 -5.99 11.59 -2.03
CA PRO A 304 -7.00 10.54 -2.23
C PRO A 304 -6.53 9.34 -1.42
N SER A 305 -7.24 8.94 -0.37
CA SER A 305 -7.25 7.60 0.22
C SER A 305 -5.92 6.88 0.56
N ILE A 306 -4.74 7.45 0.32
CA ILE A 306 -3.45 6.75 0.18
C ILE A 306 -2.48 7.12 1.30
N LEU A 307 -2.85 8.04 2.18
CA LEU A 307 -2.30 8.02 3.55
C LEU A 307 -2.54 6.68 4.24
N ILE A 308 -3.54 5.92 3.78
CA ILE A 308 -3.86 4.59 4.26
C ILE A 308 -2.83 3.57 3.78
N CYS A 309 -2.10 3.83 2.69
CA CYS A 309 -1.01 2.96 2.26
C CYS A 309 0.14 2.91 3.26
N LEU A 310 0.38 4.01 3.99
CA LEU A 310 1.37 4.03 5.07
C LEU A 310 0.90 3.35 6.34
N LEU A 311 -0.40 3.50 6.68
CA LEU A 311 -1.01 2.77 7.78
C LEU A 311 -1.05 1.26 7.52
N MET A 312 -1.29 0.84 6.28
CA MET A 312 -1.25 -0.56 5.89
C MET A 312 0.12 -1.22 6.16
N LEU A 313 1.22 -0.52 5.91
CA LEU A 313 2.56 -1.09 6.12
C LEU A 313 2.93 -1.20 7.60
N VAL A 314 2.55 -0.24 8.43
CA VAL A 314 2.78 -0.34 9.88
C VAL A 314 2.01 -1.52 10.45
N VAL A 315 0.75 -1.71 10.04
CA VAL A 315 -0.10 -2.79 10.57
C VAL A 315 0.27 -4.17 10.02
N ILE A 316 0.59 -4.26 8.72
CA ILE A 316 1.02 -5.51 8.09
C ILE A 316 2.45 -5.87 8.55
N GLY A 317 3.34 -4.89 8.64
CA GLY A 317 4.70 -5.04 9.17
C GLY A 317 4.71 -5.43 10.65
N ALA A 318 3.80 -4.90 11.48
CA ALA A 318 3.59 -5.33 12.86
C ALA A 318 3.16 -6.81 12.95
N GLY A 319 2.31 -7.27 12.03
CA GLY A 319 1.93 -8.68 11.93
C GLY A 319 3.08 -9.60 11.54
N ALA A 320 3.87 -9.21 10.54
CA ALA A 320 5.07 -9.92 10.13
C ALA A 320 6.10 -9.98 11.28
N THR A 321 6.43 -8.84 11.88
CA THR A 321 7.42 -8.73 12.98
C THR A 321 7.03 -9.50 14.23
N TRP A 322 5.75 -9.51 14.63
CA TRP A 322 5.27 -10.35 15.74
C TRP A 322 5.60 -11.83 15.50
N PHE A 323 5.35 -12.34 14.29
CA PHE A 323 5.59 -13.74 13.98
C PHE A 323 7.05 -14.11 13.81
N GLY A 324 7.88 -13.21 13.29
CA GLY A 324 9.33 -13.40 13.27
C GLY A 324 9.99 -13.44 14.66
N LEU A 325 9.35 -12.84 15.68
CA LEU A 325 9.97 -12.59 16.99
C LEU A 325 9.46 -13.44 18.17
N SER A 326 8.20 -13.90 18.21
CA SER A 326 7.64 -14.33 19.51
C SER A 326 6.93 -15.69 19.61
N THR A 327 6.61 -16.41 18.54
CA THR A 327 5.70 -17.59 18.66
C THR A 327 5.93 -18.77 17.72
N VAL A 328 6.53 -18.59 16.55
CA VAL A 328 6.84 -19.72 15.65
C VAL A 328 8.17 -20.37 16.08
N PRO A 329 8.23 -21.68 16.38
CA PRO A 329 9.45 -22.32 16.85
C PRO A 329 10.54 -22.26 15.78
N LYS A 330 11.57 -21.44 15.99
CA LYS A 330 12.74 -21.37 15.10
C LYS A 330 13.44 -22.73 15.06
N THR A 331 13.83 -23.14 13.86
CA THR A 331 14.08 -24.53 13.50
C THR A 331 15.36 -25.04 14.15
N ARG A 332 15.23 -25.89 15.17
CA ARG A 332 16.32 -26.75 15.64
C ARG A 332 15.90 -28.20 15.50
N ILE A 333 16.63 -28.95 14.67
CA ILE A 333 16.69 -30.40 14.87
C ILE A 333 17.39 -30.59 16.22
N GLU A 334 16.63 -30.98 17.25
CA GLU A 334 17.25 -31.52 18.45
C GLU A 334 17.93 -32.83 18.03
N LEU A 335 19.24 -32.78 17.86
CA LEU A 335 20.10 -33.96 17.88
C LEU A 335 20.09 -34.50 19.32
N ASP A 336 18.97 -35.06 19.75
CA ASP A 336 18.91 -35.84 20.98
C ASP A 336 19.70 -37.14 20.75
N ASP A 337 20.83 -37.22 21.44
CA ASP A 337 21.56 -38.43 21.86
C ASP A 337 21.78 -39.54 20.81
N LEU A 338 22.76 -39.33 19.93
CA LEU A 338 23.51 -40.43 19.30
C LEU A 338 24.92 -40.63 19.89
N ASP A 339 25.26 -39.94 20.99
CA ASP A 339 26.56 -40.06 21.66
C ASP A 339 26.57 -41.03 22.87
N ASN A 340 25.49 -41.76 23.14
CA ASN A 340 25.48 -42.90 24.07
C ASN A 340 25.24 -44.22 23.33
N ILE A 341 26.13 -44.55 22.38
CA ILE A 341 26.48 -45.96 22.16
C ILE A 341 27.73 -46.21 22.99
N ASP A 342 27.51 -46.60 24.24
CA ASP A 342 28.52 -47.25 25.06
C ASP A 342 29.11 -48.42 24.26
N LEU A 343 30.37 -48.27 23.88
CA LEU A 343 31.23 -49.38 23.51
C LEU A 343 31.72 -50.01 24.82
N ASP A 344 31.03 -51.05 25.26
CA ASP A 344 31.59 -52.10 26.12
C ASP A 344 31.53 -53.46 25.40
#